data_AF-A0A3M1RF03-F1
#
_entry.id   AF-A0A3M1RF03-F1
#
_cell.length_a   1.000
_cell.length_b   1.000
_cell.length_c   1.000
_cell.angle_alpha   90.00
_cell.angle_beta   90.00
_cell.angle_gamma   90.00
#
_symmetry.space_group_name_H-M   'P 1'
#
loop_
_entity.id
_entity.type
_entity.pdbx_description
1 polymer ?
#
loop_
_entity_poly.entity_id
_entity_poly.type
_entity_poly.pdbx_seq_one_letter_code
_entity_poly.pdbx_strand_id
1 'polypeptide(L)' 'LVERIKAKGLNPENFTAYLEPFKYGMPPHGGFGMGIERFLMLLLNLPNIREAVLFPRDRHRLEP' A
#
# COMPACT_ATOMS: atom_id res chain seq x y z
N LEU A 1 -18.98 1.35 -1.90
CA LEU A 1 -17.77 1.26 -1.04
C LEU A 1 -18.09 0.64 0.33
N VAL A 2 -19.05 1.19 1.08
CA VAL A 2 -19.49 0.66 2.39
C VAL A 2 -19.91 -0.81 2.34
N GLU A 3 -20.70 -1.21 1.35
CA GLU A 3 -21.12 -2.62 1.19
C GLU A 3 -19.93 -3.57 1.03
N ARG A 4 -18.91 -3.18 0.25
CA ARG A 4 -17.69 -3.99 0.09
C ARG A 4 -16.85 -4.06 1.36
N ILE A 5 -16.82 -2.99 2.15
CA ILE A 5 -16.15 -2.97 3.46
C ILE A 5 -16.84 -3.97 4.40
N LYS A 6 -18.18 -3.93 4.49
CA LYS A 6 -18.98 -4.88 5.28
C LYS A 6 -18.81 -6.32 4.79
N ALA A 7 -18.81 -6.55 3.48
CA ALA A 7 -18.60 -7.87 2.89
C ALA A 7 -17.22 -8.47 3.21
N LYS A 8 -16.21 -7.63 3.50
CA LYS A 8 -14.89 -8.04 3.98
C LYS A 8 -14.82 -8.21 5.50
N GLY A 9 -15.93 -8.06 6.23
CA GLY A 9 -15.99 -8.16 7.69
C GLY A 9 -15.35 -6.98 8.43
N LEU A 10 -15.18 -5.84 7.76
CA LEU A 10 -14.55 -4.65 8.34
C LEU A 10 -15.63 -3.67 8.85
N ASN A 11 -15.36 -2.93 9.93
CA ASN A 11 -16.24 -1.87 10.42
C ASN A 11 -16.08 -0.60 9.56
N PRO A 12 -17.13 -0.10 8.88
CA PRO A 12 -17.07 1.13 8.09
C PRO A 12 -16.70 2.39 8.88
N GLU A 13 -16.99 2.44 10.19
CA GLU A 13 -16.71 3.62 11.02
C GLU A 13 -15.21 3.91 11.13
N ASN A 14 -14.37 2.87 11.07
CA ASN A 14 -12.90 2.99 11.06
C ASN A 14 -12.36 3.70 9.81
N PHE A 15 -13.19 3.86 8.76
CA PHE A 15 -12.83 4.47 7.49
C PHE A 15 -13.55 5.80 7.24
N THR A 16 -14.21 6.37 8.25
CA THR A 16 -15.02 7.60 8.10
C THR A 16 -14.26 8.71 7.38
N ALA A 17 -13.01 8.99 7.79
CA ALA A 17 -12.16 10.00 7.17
C ALA A 17 -11.89 9.73 5.66
N TYR A 18 -11.78 8.47 5.26
CA TYR A 18 -11.61 8.08 3.86
C TYR A 18 -12.92 8.15 3.09
N LEU A 19 -14.06 7.82 3.72
CA LEU A 19 -15.37 7.74 3.05
C LEU A 19 -16.02 9.11 2.85
N GLU A 20 -15.74 10.09 3.71
CA GLU A 20 -16.40 11.40 3.69
C GLU A 20 -16.28 12.14 2.34
N PRO A 21 -15.09 12.23 1.71
CA PRO A 21 -14.95 12.91 0.43
C PRO A 21 -15.78 12.28 -0.70
N PHE A 22 -16.06 10.98 -0.64
CA PHE A 22 -16.83 10.28 -1.68
C PHE A 22 -18.30 10.71 -1.73
N LYS A 23 -18.82 11.35 -0.67
CA LYS A 23 -20.20 11.85 -0.60
C LYS A 23 -20.41 13.13 -1.42
N TYR A 24 -19.35 13.86 -1.76
CA TYR A 24 -19.41 15.19 -2.38
C TYR A 24 -19.12 15.18 -3.88
N GLY A 25 -19.44 14.08 -4.58
CA GLY A 25 -19.31 14.00 -6.05
C GLY A 25 -17.89 13.66 -6.52
N MET A 26 -17.31 12.59 -5.97
CA MET A 26 -15.98 12.10 -6.38
C MET A 26 -16.02 11.53 -7.81
N PRO A 27 -15.13 11.97 -8.72
CA PRO A 27 -15.07 11.43 -10.08
C PRO A 27 -14.62 9.97 -10.09
N PRO A 28 -14.95 9.19 -11.14
CA PRO A 28 -14.40 7.86 -11.32
C PRO A 28 -12.88 7.95 -11.46
N HIS A 29 -12.15 7.26 -10.59
CA HIS A 29 -10.69 7.27 -10.56
C HIS A 29 -10.14 5.87 -10.25
N GLY A 30 -8.86 5.68 -10.56
CA GLY A 30 -8.11 4.46 -10.30
C GLY A 30 -6.61 4.70 -10.49
N GLY A 31 -5.81 3.69 -10.20
CA GLY A 31 -4.36 3.76 -10.34
C GLY A 31 -3.70 2.42 -9.99
N PHE A 32 -2.38 2.42 -9.96
CA PHE A 32 -1.57 1.28 -9.54
C PHE A 32 -0.45 1.74 -8.61
N GLY A 33 0.06 0.82 -7.79
CA GLY A 33 1.24 1.04 -6.95
C GLY A 33 2.39 0.15 -7.41
N MET A 34 3.61 0.67 -7.33
CA MET A 34 4.83 -0.07 -7.68
C MET A 34 5.89 0.16 -6.61
N GLY A 35 6.42 -0.92 -6.03
CA GLY A 35 7.55 -0.85 -5.11
C GLY A 35 8.84 -0.71 -5.91
N ILE A 36 9.55 0.41 -5.74
CA ILE A 36 10.77 0.73 -6.49
C ILE A 36 11.86 -0.30 -6.19
N GLU A 37 12.01 -0.68 -4.93
CA GLU A 37 12.99 -1.66 -4.44
C GLU A 37 12.76 -3.03 -5.09
N ARG A 38 11.49 -3.45 -5.19
CA ARG A 38 11.12 -4.72 -5.80
C ARG A 38 11.22 -4.68 -7.32
N PHE A 39 10.93 -3.53 -7.93
CA PHE A 39 11.18 -3.32 -9.36
C PHE A 39 12.68 -3.43 -9.68
N LEU A 40 13.55 -2.77 -8.91
CA LEU A 40 15.00 -2.86 -9.07
C LEU A 40 15.53 -4.27 -8.83
N MET A 41 15.06 -4.96 -7.79
CA MET A 41 15.43 -6.35 -7.52
C MET A 41 15.14 -7.25 -8.72
N LEU A 42 13.97 -7.12 -9.35
CA LEU A 42 13.61 -7.90 -10.54
C LEU A 42 14.40 -7.46 -11.78
N LEU A 43 14.55 -6.15 -11.99
CA LEU A 43 15.25 -5.58 -13.13
C LEU A 43 16.74 -6.00 -13.17
N LEU A 44 17.37 -6.04 -12.00
CA LEU A 44 18.78 -6.37 -11.82
C LEU A 44 19.02 -7.83 -11.44
N ASN A 45 17.95 -8.64 -11.36
CA ASN A 45 17.99 -10.05 -10.94
C ASN A 45 18.72 -10.28 -9.60
N LEU A 46 18.46 -9.39 -8.62
CA LEU A 46 19.07 -9.50 -7.29
C LEU A 46 18.39 -10.63 -6.50
N PRO A 47 19.16 -11.45 -5.77
CA PRO A 47 18.61 -12.56 -4.99
C PRO A 47 17.82 -12.09 -3.75
N ASN A 48 18.03 -10.86 -3.29
CA ASN A 48 17.37 -10.31 -2.10
C ASN A 48 17.01 -8.84 -2.26
N ILE A 49 15.81 -8.44 -1.81
CA ILE A 49 15.33 -7.05 -1.86
C ILE A 49 16.23 -6.10 -1.04
N ARG A 50 16.92 -6.61 -0.01
CA ARG A 50 17.85 -5.81 0.81
C ARG A 50 19.01 -5.25 0.00
N GLU A 51 19.37 -5.86 -1.12
CA GLU A 51 20.43 -5.37 -2.00
C GLU A 51 19.97 -4.18 -2.86
N ALA A 52 18.65 -3.97 -2.98
CA ALA A 52 18.05 -2.82 -3.65
C ALA A 52 17.72 -1.66 -2.71
N VAL A 53 18.06 -1.76 -1.41
CA VAL A 53 17.74 -0.77 -0.38
C VAL A 53 19.01 -0.33 0.33
N LEU A 54 19.20 0.98 0.49
CA LEU A 54 20.40 1.53 1.13
C LEU A 54 20.47 1.21 2.63
N PHE A 55 19.36 1.39 3.36
CA PHE A 55 19.23 1.02 4.77
C PHE A 55 18.02 0.10 4.97
N PRO A 56 18.17 -1.21 4.68
CA PRO A 56 17.07 -2.17 4.80
C PRO A 56 16.40 -2.15 6.17
N ARG A 57 15.07 -2.06 6.17
CA ARG A 57 14.23 -2.14 7.38
C ARG A 57 13.42 -3.42 7.39
N ASP A 58 13.39 -4.06 8.54
CA ASP A 58 12.56 -5.24 8.77
C ASP A 58 12.17 -5.33 10.26
N ARG A 59 11.43 -6.37 10.64
CA ARG A 59 10.97 -6.59 12.03
C ARG A 59 12.10 -6.76 13.07
N HIS A 60 13.33 -7.02 12.64
CA HIS A 60 14.53 -7.27 13.44
C HIS A 60 15.62 -6.18 13.25
N ARG A 61 15.61 -5.42 12.15
CA ARG A 61 16.58 -4.34 11.88
C ARG A 61 15.92 -2.96 11.91
N LEU A 62 16.21 -2.21 12.98
CA LEU A 62 15.69 -0.86 13.25
C LEU A 62 16.77 0.23 13.29
N GLU A 63 18.03 -0.13 13.13
CA GLU A 63 19.17 0.79 13.09
C GLU A 63 19.96 0.50 11.80
N PRO A 64 20.76 1.46 11.29
CA PRO A 64 21.82 1.13 10.35
C PRO A 64 22.62 -0.08 10.85
#